data_AF-A0A920M3W3-F1
#
_entry.id   AF-A0A920M3W3-F1
#
_cell.length_a   1.000
_cell.length_b   1.000
_cell.length_c   1.000
_cell.angle_alpha   90.00
_cell.angle_beta   90.00
_cell.angle_gamma   90.00
#
_symmetry.space_group_name_H-M   'P 1'
#
loop_
_entity.id
_entity.type
_entity.pdbx_description
1 polymer ?
#
loop_
_entity_poly.entity_id
_entity_poly.type
_entity_poly.pdbx_seq_one_letter_code
_entity_poly.pdbx_strand_id
1 'polypeptide(L)' 'MVEGSPHKIEITNASRTGLYNTKSEDWDKELLSFLEIDSSCLPEILSSKKTLET' A
#
# COMPACT_ATOMS: atom_id res chain seq x y z
N MET A 1 2.43 -17.77 -9.62
CA MET A 1 1.40 -17.32 -8.67
C MET A 1 1.71 -18.06 -7.38
N VAL A 2 2.26 -17.37 -6.40
CA VAL A 2 2.74 -17.99 -5.16
C VAL A 2 1.57 -18.00 -4.17
N GLU A 3 0.92 -19.15 -4.08
CA GLU A 3 -0.09 -19.45 -3.06
C GLU A 3 0.56 -19.26 -1.68
N GLY A 4 0.20 -18.18 -0.99
CA GLY A 4 0.73 -17.86 0.35
C GLY A 4 1.72 -16.68 0.43
N SER A 5 2.09 -16.03 -0.68
CA SER A 5 2.83 -14.78 -0.55
C SER A 5 1.89 -13.66 -0.08
N PRO A 6 2.28 -12.90 0.95
CA PRO A 6 1.42 -11.86 1.47
C PRO A 6 1.22 -10.78 0.41
N HIS A 7 -0.04 -10.33 0.25
CA HIS A 7 -0.42 -9.31 -0.72
C HIS A 7 0.09 -7.94 -0.25
N LYS A 8 1.36 -7.66 -0.59
CA LYS A 8 2.11 -6.52 -0.05
C LYS A 8 2.81 -5.73 -1.15
N ILE A 9 3.01 -4.44 -0.90
CA ILE A 9 3.71 -3.51 -1.79
C ILE A 9 4.64 -2.58 -1.00
N GLU A 10 5.85 -2.35 -1.48
CA GLU A 10 6.78 -1.38 -0.87
C GLU A 10 6.33 0.08 -1.10
N ILE A 11 6.63 1.00 -0.18
CA ILE A 11 6.33 2.44 -0.34
C ILE A 11 6.78 2.98 -1.71
N THR A 12 7.98 2.62 -2.17
CA THR A 12 8.54 3.09 -3.44
C THR A 12 7.74 2.61 -4.66
N ASN A 13 6.99 1.51 -4.54
CA ASN A 13 6.11 1.01 -5.59
C ASN A 13 4.67 1.52 -5.40
N ALA A 14 4.21 1.66 -4.16
CA ALA A 14 2.91 2.27 -3.84
C ALA A 14 2.83 3.72 -4.35
N SER A 15 3.91 4.50 -4.21
CA SER A 15 3.97 5.89 -4.67
C SER A 15 3.80 6.09 -6.18
N ARG A 16 3.98 5.03 -6.99
CA ARG A 16 3.83 5.07 -8.46
C ARG A 16 2.43 4.72 -8.94
N THR A 17 1.56 4.28 -8.04
CA THR A 17 0.17 3.92 -8.37
C THR A 17 -0.71 5.15 -8.58
N GLY A 18 -0.28 6.32 -8.11
CA GLY A 18 -1.12 7.52 -8.01
C GLY A 18 -2.17 7.46 -6.90
N LEU A 19 -2.29 6.35 -6.17
CA LEU A 19 -3.26 6.14 -5.09
C LEU A 19 -2.66 6.31 -3.69
N TYR A 20 -1.35 6.51 -3.58
CA TYR A 20 -0.63 6.59 -2.31
C TYR A 20 -0.53 8.03 -1.80
N ASN A 21 -0.82 8.24 -0.51
CA ASN A 21 -0.69 9.51 0.17
C ASN A 21 0.61 9.56 0.99
N THR A 22 1.54 10.43 0.59
CA THR A 22 2.86 10.55 1.23
C THR A 22 2.83 11.17 2.63
N LYS A 23 1.73 11.83 3.03
CA LYS A 23 1.58 12.43 4.36
C LYS A 23 1.10 11.41 5.39
N SER A 24 0.16 10.55 5.02
CA SER A 24 -0.36 9.47 5.88
C SER A 24 0.40 8.16 5.74
N GLU A 25 1.28 8.05 4.74
CA GLU A 25 2.00 6.82 4.37
C GLU A 25 1.07 5.62 4.10
N ASP A 26 -0.11 5.90 3.54
CA ASP A 26 -1.17 4.93 3.31
C ASP A 26 -1.91 5.20 2.00
N TRP A 27 -2.86 4.35 1.63
CA TRP A 27 -3.72 4.61 0.48
C TRP A 27 -4.60 5.84 0.71
N ASP A 28 -4.72 6.70 -0.30
CA ASP A 28 -5.49 7.93 -0.22
C ASP A 28 -7.00 7.63 -0.24
N LYS A 29 -7.63 7.65 0.93
CA LYS A 29 -9.04 7.26 1.10
C LYS A 29 -10.01 8.16 0.31
N GLU A 30 -9.69 9.44 0.15
CA GLU A 30 -10.54 10.37 -0.61
C GLU A 30 -10.47 10.02 -2.10
N LEU A 31 -9.26 9.74 -2.62
CA LEU A 31 -9.07 9.33 -4.00
C LEU A 31 -9.67 7.94 -4.29
N LEU A 32 -9.52 6.98 -3.37
CA LEU A 32 -10.14 5.66 -3.49
C LEU A 32 -11.67 5.77 -3.53
N SER A 33 -12.26 6.58 -2.67
CA SER A 33 -13.70 6.83 -2.68
C SER A 33 -14.16 7.50 -3.97
N PHE A 34 -13.37 8.45 -4.50
CA PHE A 34 -13.68 9.14 -5.75
C PHE A 34 -13.64 8.21 -6.98
N LEU A 35 -12.73 7.24 -6.99
CA LEU A 35 -12.58 6.24 -8.05
C LEU A 35 -13.43 4.97 -7.83
N GLU A 36 -14.21 4.93 -6.75
CA GLU A 36 -14.99 3.76 -6.33
C GLU A 36 -14.14 2.49 -6.18
N ILE A 37 -12.89 2.65 -5.72
CA ILE A 37 -11.95 1.54 -5.46
C ILE A 37 -12.06 1.11 -4.01
N ASP A 38 -12.35 -0.17 -3.80
CA ASP A 38 -12.35 -0.75 -2.46
C ASP A 38 -10.91 -1.02 -1.96
N SER A 39 -10.57 -0.48 -0.79
CA SER A 39 -9.23 -0.62 -0.21
C SER A 39 -8.82 -2.05 0.13
N SER A 40 -9.76 -2.99 0.31
CA SER A 40 -9.44 -4.41 0.58
C SER A 40 -8.89 -5.13 -0.65
N CYS A 41 -9.08 -4.56 -1.85
CA CYS A 41 -8.50 -5.04 -3.08
C CYS A 41 -7.03 -4.61 -3.25
N LEU A 42 -6.55 -3.67 -2.44
CA LEU A 42 -5.19 -3.16 -2.53
C LEU A 42 -4.23 -3.93 -1.63
N PRO A 43 -2.94 -4.05 -2.01
CA PRO A 43 -1.94 -4.67 -1.16
C PRO A 43 -1.65 -3.83 0.08
N GLU A 44 -1.24 -4.48 1.17
CA GLU A 44 -0.74 -3.83 2.37
C GLU A 44 0.59 -3.12 2.05
N ILE A 45 0.71 -1.85 2.45
CA ILE A 45 1.92 -1.08 2.23
C ILE A 45 2.97 -1.48 3.28
N LEU A 46 4.11 -1.98 2.82
CA LEU A 46 5.28 -2.25 3.64
C LEU A 46 5.98 -0.92 3.94
N SER A 47 5.87 -0.47 5.19
CA SER A 47 6.67 0.65 5.67
C SER A 47 8.15 0.25 5.74
N SER A 48 9.02 1.17 5.33
CA SER A 48 10.49 0.99 5.35
C SER A 48 11.06 0.85 6.77
N LYS A 49 10.23 1.00 7.80
CA LYS A 49 10.58 0.86 9.22
C LYS A 49 10.40 -0.60 9.70
N LYS A 50 11.15 -1.53 9.11
CA LYS A 50 11.42 -2.82 9.76
C LYS A 50 12.87 -3.24 9.54
N THR A 51 13.79 -2.51 10.19
CA THR A 51 15.02 -3.14 10.65
C THR A 51 14.60 -4.21 11.65
N LEU A 52 14.82 -5.48 11.31
CA LEU A 52 14.82 -6.55 12.28
C LEU A 52 16.03 -6.32 13.19
N GLU A 53 15.86 -5.54 14.26
CA GLU A 53 16.71 -5.60 15.43
C GLU A 53 16.17 -6.70 16.34
N THR A 54 16.67 -7.92 16.14
CA THR A 54 17.10 -8.93 17.14
C THR A 54 17.29 -10.27 16.43
#